data_AF-A0A430FS76-F1
#
_entry.id   AF-A0A430FS76-F1
#
_cell.length_a   1.000
_cell.length_b   1.000
_cell.length_c   1.000
_cell.angle_alpha   90.00
_cell.angle_beta   90.00
_cell.angle_gamma   90.00
#
_symmetry.space_group_name_H-M   'P 1'
#
loop_
_entity.id
_entity.type
_entity.pdbx_description
1 polymer ?
#
loop_
_entity_poly.entity_id
_entity_poly.type
_entity_poly.pdbx_seq_one_letter_code
_entity_poly.pdbx_strand_id
1 'polypeptide(L)'
;MLGRMRIVLQKVSQAHVDVVDEQTGEVDQSFTPQHIDTGYMLLVAVKDTDGEAEVNWLAKKIAHLRVFEDAQGKMNTSLTDVHGQVLSISQFTLYGNVRKGNRPSFIEAGSPAHAEQIWHDFNHALAAYGFDVFEGRFGAHMRVSLTNDGPVTILFDTETDMPKKSH
;
A
#
# COMPACT_ATOMS: atom_id res chain seq x y z
N MET A 1 2.85 -3.06 22.77
CA MET A 1 1.65 -2.62 22.03
C MET A 1 1.61 -3.42 20.74
N LEU A 2 0.43 -3.77 20.22
CA LEU A 2 0.30 -4.38 18.90
C LEU A 2 0.67 -3.33 17.84
N GLY A 3 1.34 -3.73 16.76
CA GLY A 3 1.56 -2.86 15.61
C GLY A 3 0.23 -2.47 14.95
N ARG A 4 0.20 -1.30 14.34
CA ARG A 4 -0.93 -0.70 13.64
C ARG A 4 -0.53 -0.23 12.24
N MET A 5 0.00 -1.13 11.42
CA MET A 5 0.24 -0.87 10.01
C MET A 5 -1.11 -0.81 9.28
N ARG A 6 -1.31 0.22 8.43
CA ARG A 6 -2.55 0.38 7.66
C ARG A 6 -2.29 0.35 6.17
N ILE A 7 -3.15 -0.33 5.44
CA ILE A 7 -3.12 -0.37 3.98
C ILE A 7 -4.50 -0.10 3.43
N VAL A 8 -4.61 0.85 2.49
CA VAL A 8 -5.76 0.92 1.57
C VAL A 8 -5.34 0.25 0.28
N LEU A 9 -5.91 -0.94 0.03
CA LEU A 9 -5.73 -1.68 -1.21
C LEU A 9 -6.85 -1.33 -2.17
N GLN A 10 -6.50 -1.06 -3.43
CA GLN A 10 -7.45 -0.82 -4.51
C GLN A 10 -7.15 -1.80 -5.65
N LYS A 11 -8.15 -2.58 -6.09
CA LYS A 11 -8.04 -3.34 -7.35
C LYS A 11 -8.06 -2.34 -8.50
N VAL A 12 -7.09 -2.44 -9.40
CA VAL A 12 -6.93 -1.50 -10.51
C VAL A 12 -6.78 -2.25 -11.83
N SER A 13 -7.29 -1.66 -12.91
CA SER A 13 -6.97 -2.10 -14.28
C SER A 13 -5.68 -1.47 -14.80
N GLN A 14 -5.28 -0.33 -14.23
CA GLN A 14 -4.00 0.33 -14.40
C GLN A 14 -3.74 1.32 -13.26
N ALA A 15 -2.47 1.55 -12.92
CA ALA A 15 -2.06 2.64 -12.03
C ALA A 15 -0.67 3.18 -12.40
N HIS A 16 -0.41 4.44 -12.06
CA HIS A 16 0.81 5.15 -12.40
C HIS A 16 1.19 6.14 -11.31
N VAL A 17 2.50 6.34 -11.12
CA VAL A 17 3.05 7.38 -10.25
C VAL A 17 4.20 8.11 -10.93
N ASP A 18 4.21 9.43 -10.78
CA ASP A 18 5.38 10.28 -10.98
C ASP A 18 5.68 11.10 -9.73
N VAL A 19 6.87 11.71 -9.72
CA VAL A 19 7.34 12.61 -8.66
C VAL A 19 7.36 14.03 -9.20
N VAL A 20 6.97 14.98 -8.36
CA VAL A 20 6.97 16.41 -8.66
C VAL A 20 8.24 17.04 -8.13
N ASP A 21 8.93 17.80 -8.97
CA ASP A 21 10.01 18.67 -8.54
C ASP A 21 9.42 19.83 -7.72
N GLU A 22 9.83 19.97 -6.46
CA GLU A 22 9.25 20.98 -5.56
C GLU A 22 9.59 22.44 -5.94
N GLN A 23 10.64 22.65 -6.73
CA GLN A 23 11.06 23.98 -7.17
C GLN A 23 10.29 24.43 -8.41
N THR A 24 10.03 23.52 -9.34
CA THR A 24 9.41 23.83 -10.64
C THR A 24 7.92 23.49 -10.70
N GLY A 25 7.45 22.53 -9.91
CA GLY A 25 6.09 21.97 -9.98
C GLY A 25 5.87 21.03 -11.17
N GLU A 26 6.91 20.74 -11.95
CA GLU A 26 6.88 19.82 -13.09
C GLU A 26 7.30 18.39 -12.68
N VAL A 27 7.31 17.47 -13.64
CA VAL A 27 7.78 16.09 -13.40
C VAL A 27 9.29 16.10 -13.11
N ASP A 28 9.68 15.54 -11.97
CA ASP A 28 11.07 15.31 -11.61
C ASP A 28 11.70 14.27 -12.54
N GLN A 29 12.60 14.73 -13.41
CA GLN A 29 13.28 13.89 -14.40
C GLN A 29 14.27 12.88 -13.78
N SER A 30 14.62 13.02 -12.50
CA SER A 30 15.44 12.04 -11.77
C SER A 30 14.66 10.80 -11.34
N PHE A 31 13.33 10.87 -11.35
CA PHE A 31 12.46 9.72 -11.08
C PHE A 31 11.96 9.14 -12.39
N THR A 32 12.20 7.85 -12.62
CA THR A 32 11.52 7.14 -13.70
C THR A 32 10.09 6.87 -13.26
N PRO A 33 9.06 7.41 -13.96
CA PRO A 33 7.67 7.13 -13.61
C PRO A 33 7.38 5.63 -13.66
N GLN A 34 6.59 5.16 -12.70
CA GLN A 34 6.23 3.75 -12.60
C GLN A 34 4.79 3.56 -13.09
N HIS A 35 4.55 2.42 -13.74
CA HIS A 35 3.25 2.05 -14.27
C HIS A 35 3.00 0.56 -14.03
N ILE A 36 1.77 0.22 -13.67
CA ILE A 36 1.28 -1.14 -13.63
C ILE A 36 0.00 -1.27 -14.45
N ASP A 37 -0.19 -2.46 -15.03
CA ASP A 37 -1.46 -2.87 -15.61
C ASP A 37 -2.40 -3.41 -14.50
N THR A 38 -3.12 -4.49 -14.78
CA THR A 38 -4.05 -5.11 -13.82
C THR A 38 -3.32 -5.49 -12.54
N GLY A 39 -3.87 -5.08 -11.40
CA GLY A 39 -3.23 -5.37 -10.13
C GLY A 39 -3.79 -4.63 -8.94
N TYR A 40 -2.90 -4.31 -8.00
CA TYR A 40 -3.22 -3.56 -6.79
C TYR A 40 -2.44 -2.24 -6.72
N MET A 41 -3.16 -1.15 -6.46
CA MET A 41 -2.55 0.06 -5.91
C MET A 41 -2.69 0.03 -4.39
N LEU A 42 -1.57 0.15 -3.68
CA LEU A 42 -1.51 0.11 -2.22
C LEU A 42 -1.06 1.47 -1.68
N LEU A 43 -1.89 2.08 -0.83
CA LEU A 43 -1.48 3.18 0.03
C LEU A 43 -1.07 2.58 1.38
N VAL A 44 0.20 2.69 1.75
CA VAL A 44 0.78 1.98 2.90
C VAL A 44 1.23 2.97 3.97
N ALA A 45 0.71 2.82 5.19
CA ALA A 45 1.10 3.63 6.33
C ALA A 45 1.68 2.76 7.44
N VAL A 46 2.77 3.26 8.02
CA VAL A 46 3.55 2.58 9.07
C VAL A 46 3.58 3.45 10.32
N LYS A 47 3.52 2.80 11.48
CA LYS A 47 3.73 3.34 12.82
C LYS A 47 5.04 2.80 13.41
N ASP A 48 5.63 3.53 14.37
CA ASP A 48 6.87 3.12 15.05
C ASP A 48 6.82 1.76 15.75
N THR A 49 5.62 1.26 16.05
CA THR A 49 5.41 -0.05 16.70
C THR A 49 5.36 -1.22 15.72
N ASP A 50 5.32 -0.94 14.41
CA ASP A 50 5.16 -1.96 13.38
C ASP A 50 6.50 -2.60 13.08
N GLY A 51 6.48 -3.90 12.80
CA GLY A 51 7.67 -4.65 12.44
C GLY A 51 7.37 -5.86 11.57
N GLU A 52 8.30 -6.82 11.62
CA GLU A 52 8.27 -8.04 10.81
C GLU A 52 6.93 -8.82 10.92
N ALA A 53 6.29 -8.81 12.10
CA ALA A 53 5.04 -9.54 12.31
C ALA A 53 3.89 -8.97 11.47
N GLU A 54 3.73 -7.63 11.47
CA GLU A 54 2.74 -6.91 10.67
C GLU A 54 3.02 -7.06 9.18
N VAL A 55 4.29 -6.88 8.77
CA VAL A 55 4.77 -7.04 7.39
C VAL A 55 4.42 -8.43 6.84
N ASN A 56 4.84 -9.49 7.53
CA ASN A 56 4.64 -10.87 7.08
C ASN A 56 3.16 -11.22 7.02
N TRP A 57 2.36 -10.74 7.97
CA TRP A 57 0.93 -11.00 7.96
C TRP A 57 0.22 -10.29 6.81
N LEU A 58 0.50 -9.00 6.60
CA LEU A 58 -0.10 -8.21 5.51
C LEU A 58 0.30 -8.74 4.15
N ALA A 59 1.58 -9.00 3.91
CA ALA A 59 2.07 -9.54 2.64
C ALA A 59 1.38 -10.86 2.29
N LYS A 60 1.30 -11.79 3.26
CA LYS A 60 0.55 -13.04 3.09
C LYS A 60 -0.94 -12.81 2.82
N LYS A 61 -1.58 -11.90 3.56
CA LYS A 61 -3.01 -11.62 3.45
C LYS A 61 -3.36 -11.06 2.06
N ILE A 62 -2.54 -10.13 1.57
CA ILE A 62 -2.69 -9.49 0.26
C ILE A 62 -2.37 -10.49 -0.86
N ALA A 63 -1.31 -11.28 -0.73
CA ALA A 63 -0.90 -12.25 -1.75
C ALA A 63 -1.99 -13.30 -2.05
N HIS A 64 -2.77 -13.67 -1.04
CA HIS A 64 -3.84 -14.68 -1.16
C HIS A 64 -5.24 -14.06 -1.22
N LEU A 65 -5.35 -12.74 -1.32
CA LEU A 65 -6.64 -12.06 -1.38
C LEU A 65 -7.37 -12.42 -2.68
N ARG A 66 -8.61 -12.90 -2.56
CA ARG A 66 -9.42 -13.37 -3.69
C ARG A 66 -10.45 -12.31 -4.08
N VAL A 67 -10.05 -11.39 -4.94
CA VAL A 67 -10.86 -10.23 -5.36
C VAL A 67 -10.91 -10.07 -6.89
N PHE A 68 -10.31 -10.99 -7.63
CA PHE A 68 -10.42 -11.07 -9.08
C PHE A 68 -11.43 -12.13 -9.48
N GLU A 69 -12.04 -11.91 -10.65
CA GLU A 69 -13.05 -12.77 -11.22
C GLU A 69 -12.46 -14.11 -11.72
N ASP A 70 -13.16 -15.21 -11.46
CA ASP A 70 -12.92 -16.51 -12.09
C ASP A 70 -13.61 -16.59 -13.47
N ALA A 71 -13.49 -17.74 -14.14
CA ALA A 71 -14.12 -17.98 -15.43
C ALA A 71 -15.67 -17.93 -15.40
N GLN A 72 -16.29 -17.89 -14.22
CA GLN A 72 -17.74 -17.71 -14.03
C GLN A 72 -18.10 -16.28 -13.60
N GLY A 73 -17.14 -15.36 -13.55
CA GLY A 73 -17.33 -13.96 -13.15
C GLY A 73 -17.47 -13.77 -11.64
N LYS A 74 -17.11 -14.77 -10.81
CA LYS A 74 -17.16 -14.65 -9.35
C LYS A 74 -15.78 -14.29 -8.79
N MET A 75 -15.74 -13.41 -7.79
CA MET A 75 -14.49 -13.01 -7.14
C MET A 75 -13.88 -14.15 -6.32
N ASN A 76 -13.03 -14.96 -6.94
CA ASN A 76 -12.47 -16.19 -6.36
C ASN A 76 -10.98 -16.37 -6.67
N THR A 77 -10.39 -15.55 -7.53
CA THR A 77 -8.99 -15.63 -7.93
C THR A 77 -8.17 -14.53 -7.27
N SER A 78 -6.89 -14.82 -7.06
CA SER A 78 -5.92 -13.95 -6.43
C SER A 78 -5.10 -13.16 -7.43
N LEU A 79 -4.31 -12.19 -6.95
CA LEU A 79 -3.36 -11.44 -7.79
C LEU A 79 -2.42 -12.38 -8.58
N THR A 80 -1.97 -13.46 -7.94
CA THR A 80 -1.11 -14.47 -8.57
C THR A 80 -1.79 -15.12 -9.78
N ASP A 81 -3.07 -15.46 -9.63
CA ASP A 81 -3.84 -16.19 -10.65
C ASP A 81 -4.10 -15.34 -11.91
N VAL A 82 -4.08 -14.01 -11.76
CA VAL A 82 -4.24 -13.06 -12.87
C VAL A 82 -2.91 -12.48 -13.36
N HIS A 83 -1.78 -12.96 -12.85
CA HIS A 83 -0.44 -12.41 -13.12
C HIS A 83 -0.38 -10.89 -12.92
N GLY A 84 -1.08 -10.40 -11.90
CA GLY A 84 -1.20 -8.97 -11.63
C GLY A 84 0.02 -8.39 -10.93
N GLN A 85 0.10 -7.07 -10.95
CA GLN A 85 1.23 -6.30 -10.43
C GLN A 85 0.85 -5.49 -9.19
N VAL A 86 1.84 -4.91 -8.50
CA VAL A 86 1.60 -4.03 -7.34
C VAL A 86 2.26 -2.68 -7.57
N LEU A 87 1.53 -1.60 -7.31
CA LEU A 87 2.08 -0.26 -7.14
C LEU A 87 1.93 0.14 -5.66
N SER A 88 3.04 0.20 -4.94
CA SER A 88 3.10 0.50 -3.51
C SER A 88 3.50 1.96 -3.29
N ILE A 89 2.70 2.70 -2.53
CA ILE A 89 2.91 4.12 -2.25
C ILE A 89 2.88 4.36 -0.74
N SER A 90 3.96 4.93 -0.18
CA SER A 90 3.98 5.36 1.21
C SER A 90 2.94 6.46 1.47
N GLN A 91 2.06 6.29 2.45
CA GLN A 91 0.92 7.18 2.71
C GLN A 91 0.65 7.39 4.21
N PHE A 92 1.53 8.12 4.91
CA PHE A 92 1.38 8.38 6.35
C PHE A 92 0.04 9.04 6.74
N THR A 93 -0.61 9.73 5.80
CA THR A 93 -1.88 10.42 6.05
C THR A 93 -3.06 9.48 6.33
N LEU A 94 -2.92 8.16 6.12
CA LEU A 94 -3.91 7.21 6.61
C LEU A 94 -4.11 7.30 8.13
N TYR A 95 -3.12 7.80 8.88
CA TYR A 95 -3.24 8.12 10.31
C TYR A 95 -3.87 9.49 10.61
N GLY A 96 -4.36 10.21 9.60
CA GLY A 96 -4.97 11.53 9.76
C GLY A 96 -6.14 11.52 10.74
N ASN A 97 -5.94 12.11 11.92
CA ASN A 97 -6.97 12.26 12.94
C ASN A 97 -7.67 13.60 12.77
N VAL A 98 -8.94 13.54 12.39
CA VAL A 98 -9.82 14.70 12.14
C VAL A 98 -10.86 14.92 13.24
N ARG A 99 -10.69 14.30 14.42
CA ARG A 99 -11.66 14.43 15.53
C ARG A 99 -11.70 15.83 16.14
N LYS A 100 -10.61 16.60 16.04
CA LYS A 100 -10.48 17.95 16.63
C LYS A 100 -10.18 18.98 15.54
N GLY A 101 -11.16 19.82 15.21
CA GLY A 101 -11.03 20.88 14.21
C GLY A 101 -10.89 20.35 12.78
N ASN A 102 -10.46 21.22 11.85
CA ASN A 102 -10.44 20.92 10.40
C ASN A 102 -9.04 20.56 9.86
N ARG A 103 -7.98 20.67 10.68
CA ARG A 103 -6.61 20.30 10.30
C ARG A 103 -6.32 18.90 10.86
N PRO A 104 -6.08 17.88 10.01
CA PRO A 104 -5.73 16.55 10.50
C PRO A 104 -4.44 16.57 11.32
N SER A 105 -4.38 15.76 12.37
CA SER A 105 -3.17 15.45 13.12
C SER A 105 -2.62 14.09 12.71
N PHE A 106 -1.30 13.96 12.60
CA PHE A 106 -0.62 12.73 12.15
C PHE A 106 0.33 12.16 13.21
N ILE A 107 0.08 12.45 14.49
CA ILE A 107 0.93 12.03 15.62
C ILE A 107 1.07 10.50 15.71
N GLU A 108 0.14 9.73 15.13
CA GLU A 108 0.23 8.27 15.12
C GLU A 108 1.13 7.69 14.02
N ALA A 109 1.59 8.49 13.06
CA ALA A 109 2.49 8.02 12.01
C ALA A 109 3.89 7.74 12.57
N GLY A 110 4.57 6.73 12.03
CA GLY A 110 5.94 6.40 12.40
C GLY A 110 6.93 7.48 11.98
N SER A 111 8.08 7.49 12.63
CA SER A 111 9.24 8.29 12.24
C SER A 111 9.65 7.96 10.80
N PRO A 112 10.10 8.95 9.99
CA PRO A 112 10.40 8.72 8.57
C PRO A 112 11.37 7.56 8.31
N ALA A 113 12.46 7.47 9.08
CA ALA A 113 13.46 6.41 8.90
C ALA A 113 12.89 5.01 9.20
N HIS A 114 12.10 4.86 10.27
CA HIS A 114 11.46 3.57 10.57
C HIS A 114 10.38 3.22 9.54
N ALA A 115 9.56 4.20 9.17
CA ALA A 115 8.49 4.01 8.20
C ALA A 115 9.01 3.62 6.81
N GLU A 116 10.11 4.24 6.35
CA GLU A 116 10.77 3.90 5.09
C GLU A 116 11.31 2.46 5.11
N GLN A 117 12.01 2.08 6.18
CA GLN A 117 12.54 0.72 6.34
C GLN A 117 11.43 -0.34 6.30
N ILE A 118 10.39 -0.18 7.11
CA ILE A 118 9.28 -1.15 7.17
C ILE A 118 8.47 -1.18 5.87
N TRP A 119 8.33 -0.03 5.18
CA TRP A 119 7.68 0.01 3.87
C TRP A 119 8.47 -0.78 2.82
N HIS A 120 9.80 -0.63 2.78
CA HIS A 120 10.65 -1.46 1.92
C HIS A 120 10.61 -2.94 2.31
N ASP A 121 10.64 -3.27 3.61
CA ASP A 121 10.52 -4.66 4.08
C ASP A 121 9.18 -5.28 3.63
N PHE A 122 8.10 -4.50 3.67
CA PHE A 122 6.80 -4.91 3.15
C PHE A 122 6.80 -5.16 1.65
N ASN A 123 7.41 -4.28 0.86
CA ASN A 123 7.53 -4.45 -0.59
C ASN A 123 8.39 -5.68 -0.93
N HIS A 124 9.49 -5.91 -0.23
CA HIS A 124 10.30 -7.12 -0.36
C HIS A 124 9.51 -8.39 0.00
N ALA A 125 8.71 -8.34 1.07
CA ALA A 125 7.86 -9.46 1.47
C ALA A 125 6.80 -9.79 0.40
N LEU A 126 6.23 -8.77 -0.26
CA LEU A 126 5.33 -8.97 -1.41
C LEU A 126 6.07 -9.56 -2.61
N ALA A 127 7.26 -9.06 -2.95
CA ALA A 127 8.08 -9.58 -4.04
C ALA A 127 8.48 -11.04 -3.81
N ALA A 128 8.66 -11.47 -2.55
CA ALA A 128 8.93 -12.86 -2.20
C ALA A 128 7.76 -13.83 -2.51
N TYR A 129 6.54 -13.32 -2.73
CA TYR A 129 5.41 -14.09 -3.25
C TYR A 129 5.41 -14.19 -4.80
N GLY A 130 6.40 -13.60 -5.47
CA GLY A 130 6.56 -13.62 -6.92
C GLY A 130 5.85 -12.48 -7.66
N PHE A 131 5.46 -11.41 -6.95
CA PHE A 131 4.86 -10.23 -7.57
C PHE A 131 5.90 -9.27 -8.11
N ASP A 132 5.61 -8.66 -9.26
CA ASP A 132 6.28 -7.44 -9.69
C ASP A 132 5.76 -6.27 -8.84
N VAL A 133 6.63 -5.76 -7.97
CA VAL A 133 6.32 -4.65 -7.07
C VAL A 133 7.01 -3.39 -7.57
N PHE A 134 6.20 -2.42 -7.95
CA PHE A 134 6.60 -1.09 -8.34
C PHE A 134 6.34 -0.12 -7.19
N GLU A 135 7.17 0.91 -7.07
CA GLU A 135 7.20 1.78 -5.90
C GLU A 135 7.15 3.26 -6.30
N GLY A 136 6.56 4.09 -5.43
CA GLY A 136 6.78 5.53 -5.47
C GLY A 136 8.18 5.90 -4.96
N ARG A 137 8.38 7.19 -4.65
CA ARG A 137 9.56 7.67 -3.92
C ARG A 137 9.14 8.11 -2.52
N PHE A 138 9.63 7.41 -1.50
CA PHE A 138 9.29 7.70 -0.10
C PHE A 138 9.53 9.19 0.23
N GLY A 139 8.57 9.81 0.91
CA GLY A 139 8.65 11.20 1.36
C GLY A 139 8.59 12.27 0.26
N ALA A 140 8.58 11.90 -1.02
CA ALA A 140 8.49 12.85 -2.12
C ALA A 140 7.03 13.28 -2.39
N HIS A 141 6.86 14.45 -2.99
CA HIS A 141 5.58 14.84 -3.57
C HIS A 141 5.31 14.00 -4.83
N MET A 142 4.33 13.10 -4.74
CA MET A 142 3.97 12.18 -5.83
C MET A 142 2.59 12.54 -6.40
N ARG A 143 2.41 12.32 -7.71
CA ARG A 143 1.08 12.29 -8.34
C ARG A 143 0.76 10.86 -8.71
N VAL A 144 -0.28 10.32 -8.09
CA VAL A 144 -0.73 8.94 -8.32
C VAL A 144 -2.04 8.98 -9.09
N SER A 145 -2.08 8.29 -10.23
CA SER A 145 -3.29 8.09 -11.02
C SER A 145 -3.63 6.61 -11.07
N LEU A 146 -4.91 6.27 -11.01
CA LEU A 146 -5.37 4.89 -11.13
C LEU A 146 -6.73 4.80 -11.80
N THR A 147 -7.02 3.65 -12.38
CA THR A 147 -8.37 3.26 -12.78
C THR A 147 -8.82 2.15 -11.84
N ASN A 148 -9.66 2.49 -10.86
CA ASN A 148 -10.16 1.52 -9.88
C ASN A 148 -11.15 0.58 -10.56
N ASP A 149 -10.89 -0.72 -10.45
CA ASP A 149 -11.64 -1.76 -11.14
C ASP A 149 -12.59 -2.44 -10.15
N GLY A 150 -13.89 -2.37 -10.44
CA GLY A 150 -14.98 -2.80 -9.55
C GLY A 150 -16.01 -1.71 -9.23
N PRO A 151 -15.71 -0.72 -8.34
CA PRO A 151 -14.45 -0.59 -7.61
C PRO A 151 -14.35 -1.57 -6.44
N VAL A 152 -13.17 -2.16 -6.24
CA VAL A 152 -12.83 -2.92 -5.03
C VAL A 152 -11.80 -2.12 -4.24
N THR A 153 -12.16 -1.76 -3.01
CA THR A 153 -11.27 -1.07 -2.07
C THR A 153 -11.37 -1.73 -0.70
N ILE A 154 -10.23 -2.16 -0.15
CA ILE A 154 -10.16 -2.88 1.12
C ILE A 154 -9.18 -2.15 2.04
N LEU A 155 -9.64 -1.88 3.26
CA LEU A 155 -8.80 -1.36 4.32
C LEU A 155 -8.30 -2.54 5.16
N PHE A 156 -6.99 -2.57 5.38
CA PHE A 156 -6.36 -3.43 6.38
C PHE A 156 -5.83 -2.54 7.52
N ASP A 157 -6.11 -2.92 8.76
CA ASP A 157 -5.49 -2.34 9.97
C ASP A 157 -5.03 -3.49 10.86
N THR A 158 -3.71 -3.65 11.03
CA THR A 158 -3.15 -4.78 11.78
C THR A 158 -3.53 -4.77 13.25
N GLU A 159 -3.90 -3.63 13.83
CA GLU A 159 -4.37 -3.58 15.22
C GLU A 159 -5.72 -4.31 15.37
N THR A 160 -6.58 -4.27 14.34
CA THR A 160 -7.92 -4.85 14.38
C THR A 160 -8.01 -6.21 13.69
N ASP A 161 -7.25 -6.41 12.62
CA ASP A 161 -7.45 -7.54 11.70
C ASP A 161 -6.48 -8.70 11.94
N MET A 162 -5.31 -8.43 12.55
CA MET A 162 -4.38 -9.50 12.92
C MET A 162 -4.96 -10.32 14.08
N PRO A 163 -4.97 -11.67 13.97
CA PRO A 163 -5.34 -12.52 15.09
C PRO A 163 -4.42 -12.25 16.28
N LYS A 164 -5.00 -11.96 17.44
CA LYS A 164 -4.22 -11.89 18.68
C LYS A 164 -3.64 -13.27 18.96
N LYS A 165 -2.33 -13.37 19.22
CA LYS A 165 -1.72 -14.61 19.70
C LYS A 165 -2.49 -15.05 20.95
N SER A 166 -3.21 -16.17 20.86
CA SER A 166 -3.80 -16.80 22.04
C SER A 166 -2.65 -17.18 22.97
N HIS A 167 -2.66 -16.64 24.18
CA HIS A 167 -1.86 -17.18 25.28
C HIS A 167 -2.44 -18.51 25.74
#